data_AF-A0A6L9KCH6-F1
#
_entry.id   AF-A0A6L9KCH6-F1
#
_cell.length_a   1.000
_cell.length_b   1.000
_cell.length_c   1.000
_cell.angle_alpha   90.00
_cell.angle_beta   90.00
_cell.angle_gamma   90.00
#
_symmetry.space_group_name_H-M   'P 1'
#
loop_
_entity.id
_entity.type
_entity.pdbx_description
1 polymer ?
#
loop_
_entity_poly.entity_id
_entity_poly.type
_entity_poly.pdbx_seq_one_letter_code
_entity_poly.pdbx_strand_id
1 'polypeptide(L)'
;MDNYLYKCHYCGKDFKPNRRHKQKFCSNSCRVGAFNLKKEKGLGLPIKEADKKTPMKVEKMSLAGVGNAAAGILAVNALTSIFTKEANKPATKGDMKDLLANLKQRYQPVKNLGTRPDGAKPFFDNITQEIIYLKSNSYERALR
;
A
#
# COMPACT_ATOMS: atom_id res chain seq x y z
N MET A 1 41.45 36.21 -24.81
CA MET A 1 40.46 35.17 -24.45
C MET A 1 39.17 35.90 -24.10
N ASP A 2 38.10 35.62 -24.82
CA ASP A 2 36.83 36.32 -24.59
C ASP A 2 36.21 35.94 -23.24
N ASN A 3 35.98 36.94 -22.39
CA ASN A 3 35.35 36.81 -21.08
C ASN A 3 33.83 37.10 -21.14
N TYR A 4 33.15 36.53 -22.13
CA TYR A 4 31.69 36.66 -22.19
C TYR A 4 31.04 35.80 -21.11
N LEU A 5 30.52 36.45 -20.08
CA LEU A 5 29.74 35.83 -19.04
C LEU A 5 28.25 35.90 -19.40
N TYR A 6 27.57 34.77 -19.25
CA TYR A 6 26.13 34.65 -19.48
C TYR A 6 25.45 34.46 -18.13
N LYS A 7 24.23 34.97 -17.99
CA LYS A 7 23.43 34.79 -16.79
C LYS A 7 22.61 33.51 -16.86
N CYS A 8 22.75 32.63 -15.88
CA CYS A 8 21.96 31.40 -15.83
C CYS A 8 20.48 31.70 -15.58
N HIS A 9 19.60 31.15 -16.41
CA HIS A 9 18.14 31.36 -16.30
C HIS A 9 17.49 30.70 -15.07
N TYR A 10 18.24 29.89 -14.31
CA TYR A 10 17.75 29.23 -13.09
C TYR A 10 18.32 29.88 -11.83
N CYS A 11 19.65 29.84 -11.67
CA CYS A 11 20.31 30.31 -10.45
C CYS A 11 20.78 31.76 -10.50
N GLY A 12 20.66 32.43 -11.65
CA GLY A 12 21.05 33.84 -11.84
C GLY A 12 22.55 34.13 -11.78
N LYS A 13 23.40 33.11 -11.58
CA LYS A 13 24.86 33.24 -11.56
C LYS A 13 25.42 33.45 -12.96
N ASP A 14 26.50 34.22 -13.02
CA ASP A 14 27.30 34.39 -14.22
C ASP A 14 28.15 33.14 -14.48
N PHE A 15 28.17 32.68 -15.73
CA PHE A 15 28.96 31.53 -16.13
C PHE A 15 29.52 31.72 -17.54
N LYS A 16 30.67 31.08 -17.80
CA LYS A 16 31.25 31.00 -19.13
C LYS A 16 30.57 29.85 -19.91
N PRO A 17 29.88 30.12 -21.02
CA PRO A 17 29.21 29.05 -21.77
C PRO A 17 30.21 28.21 -22.56
N ASN A 18 29.96 26.90 -22.63
CA ASN A 18 30.68 26.00 -23.52
C ASN A 18 30.19 26.16 -24.97
N ARG A 19 28.93 26.58 -25.16
CA ARG A 19 28.32 26.88 -26.47
C ARG A 19 27.74 28.29 -26.47
N ARG A 20 28.42 29.21 -27.15
CA ARG A 20 28.00 30.63 -27.28
C ARG A 20 26.58 30.72 -27.84
N HIS A 21 25.79 31.68 -27.33
CA HIS A 21 24.39 31.99 -27.71
C HIS A 21 23.34 30.86 -27.57
N LYS A 22 23.73 29.60 -27.36
CA LYS A 22 22.80 28.47 -27.23
C LYS A 22 22.58 28.05 -25.77
N GLN A 23 23.59 28.16 -24.92
CA GLN A 23 23.54 27.64 -23.55
C GLN A 23 22.86 28.62 -22.59
N LYS A 24 21.72 28.20 -22.02
CA LYS A 24 20.90 29.00 -21.08
C LYS A 24 21.18 28.74 -19.60
N PHE A 25 21.86 27.64 -19.28
CA PHE A 25 22.06 27.17 -17.91
C PHE A 25 23.54 26.87 -17.67
N CYS A 26 24.02 27.18 -16.46
CA CYS A 26 25.41 26.93 -16.07
C CYS A 26 25.70 25.44 -15.79
N SER A 27 24.68 24.63 -15.51
CA SER A 27 24.83 23.20 -15.18
C SER A 27 23.59 22.37 -15.59
N ASN A 28 23.77 21.04 -15.65
CA ASN A 28 22.65 20.10 -15.84
C ASN A 28 21.63 20.20 -14.70
N SER A 29 22.07 20.40 -13.46
CA SER A 29 21.18 20.61 -12.32
C SER A 29 20.30 21.86 -12.50
N CYS A 30 20.86 22.98 -12.98
CA CYS A 30 20.09 24.18 -13.29
C CYS A 30 19.08 23.98 -14.42
N ARG A 31 19.46 23.20 -15.45
CA ARG A 31 18.58 22.85 -16.57
C ARG A 31 17.37 22.03 -16.11
N VAL A 32 17.60 21.00 -15.29
CA VAL A 32 16.54 20.13 -14.76
C VAL A 32 15.67 20.89 -13.76
N GLY A 33 16.27 21.65 -12.84
CA GLY A 33 15.53 22.47 -11.87
C GLY A 33 14.60 23.49 -12.54
N ALA A 34 15.06 24.14 -13.62
CA ALA A 34 14.21 25.06 -14.39
C ALA A 34 13.05 24.35 -15.10
N PHE A 35 13.23 23.11 -15.55
CA PHE A 35 12.16 22.30 -16.14
C PHE A 35 11.11 21.90 -15.09
N ASN A 36 11.55 21.46 -13.91
CA ASN A 36 10.66 21.07 -12.82
C ASN A 36 9.83 22.26 -12.30
N LEU A 37 10.43 23.44 -12.14
CA LEU A 37 9.69 24.66 -11.79
C LEU A 37 8.59 25.02 -12.79
N LYS A 38 8.82 24.77 -14.08
CA LYS A 38 7.78 24.97 -15.10
C LYS A 38 6.68 23.92 -15.02
N LYS A 39 7.04 22.68 -14.70
CA LYS A 39 6.08 21.59 -14.51
C LYS A 39 5.17 21.85 -13.31
N GLU A 40 5.72 22.29 -12.18
CA GLU A 40 4.94 22.64 -10.98
C GLU A 40 3.97 23.80 -11.23
N LYS A 41 4.36 24.79 -12.06
CA LYS A 41 3.47 25.90 -12.46
C LYS A 41 2.37 25.49 -13.45
N GLY A 42 2.53 24.36 -14.15
CA GLY A 42 1.54 23.83 -15.11
C GLY A 42 0.45 22.97 -14.47
N LEU A 43 0.64 22.54 -13.22
CA LEU A 43 -0.43 22.08 -12.35
C LEU A 43 -1.00 23.34 -11.71
N GLY A 44 -2.30 23.64 -11.89
CA GLY A 44 -2.96 24.85 -11.40
C GLY A 44 -3.00 24.98 -9.87
N LEU A 45 -1.84 25.01 -9.23
CA LEU A 45 -1.65 25.35 -7.83
C LEU A 45 -1.73 26.88 -7.74
N PRO A 46 -2.47 27.41 -6.75
CA PRO A 46 -2.62 28.86 -6.59
C PRO A 46 -1.23 29.49 -6.42
N ILE A 47 -0.95 30.49 -7.26
CA ILE A 47 0.25 31.31 -7.19
C ILE A 47 0.23 31.99 -5.81
N LYS A 48 1.02 31.48 -4.87
CA LYS A 48 1.39 32.26 -3.69
C LYS A 48 2.39 33.30 -4.16
N GLU A 49 1.96 34.55 -4.23
CA GLU A 49 2.88 35.66 -4.39
C GLU A 49 3.93 35.60 -3.28
N ALA A 50 5.18 35.81 -3.69
CA ALA A 50 6.35 35.66 -2.83
C ALA A 50 6.40 36.79 -1.82
N ASP A 51 5.83 36.55 -0.65
CA ASP A 51 6.03 37.43 0.49
C ASP A 51 7.41 37.21 1.13
N LYS A 52 7.96 38.32 1.60
CA LYS A 52 9.37 38.53 1.93
C LYS A 52 9.91 37.53 2.97
N LYS A 53 11.20 37.21 2.79
CA LYS A 53 12.09 36.44 3.66
C LYS A 53 11.74 36.59 5.16
N THR A 54 11.22 35.52 5.76
CA THR A 54 11.28 35.30 7.22
C THR A 54 11.93 33.95 7.49
N PRO A 55 12.68 33.81 8.60
CA PRO A 55 13.55 32.66 8.85
C PRO A 55 12.75 31.36 8.86
N MET A 56 13.36 30.30 8.30
CA MET A 56 12.79 28.96 8.17
C MET A 56 12.10 28.52 9.46
N LYS A 57 10.77 28.67 9.52
CA LYS A 57 9.96 27.92 10.46
C LYS A 57 10.08 26.48 10.01
N VAL A 58 10.61 25.62 10.89
CA VAL A 58 10.46 24.17 10.78
C VAL A 58 9.04 23.92 10.28
N GLU A 59 8.90 23.35 9.09
CA GLU A 59 7.59 23.07 8.49
C GLU A 59 6.86 22.12 9.45
N LYS A 60 6.12 22.71 10.39
CA LYS A 60 5.13 22.00 11.19
C LYS A 60 4.22 21.38 10.15
N MET A 61 4.27 20.06 10.04
CA MET A 61 3.44 19.30 9.11
C MET A 61 2.06 19.93 9.04
N SER A 62 1.77 20.63 7.95
CA SER A 62 0.55 21.45 7.90
C SER A 62 -0.63 20.49 7.84
N LEU A 63 -1.66 20.76 8.66
CA LEU A 63 -2.88 19.94 8.69
C LEU A 63 -3.51 19.82 7.30
N ALA A 64 -3.36 20.84 6.45
CA ALA A 64 -3.81 20.83 5.05
C ALA A 64 -2.95 19.92 4.14
N GLY A 65 -1.62 19.89 4.33
CA GLY A 65 -0.72 19.01 3.57
C GLY A 65 -0.82 17.54 4.00
N VAL A 66 -0.93 17.28 5.30
CA VAL A 66 -1.14 15.93 5.84
C VAL A 66 -2.58 15.46 5.59
N GLY A 67 -3.57 16.34 5.73
CA GLY A 67 -4.98 16.01 5.55
C GLY A 67 -5.31 15.52 4.15
N ASN A 68 -4.82 16.21 3.11
CA ASN A 68 -5.04 15.80 1.72
C ASN A 68 -4.29 14.51 1.36
N ALA A 69 -3.06 14.33 1.86
CA ALA A 69 -2.28 13.11 1.64
C ALA A 69 -2.91 11.90 2.37
N ALA A 70 -3.32 12.08 3.63
CA ALA A 70 -3.98 11.04 4.41
C ALA A 70 -5.34 10.67 3.79
N ALA A 71 -6.15 11.65 3.39
CA ALA A 71 -7.40 11.42 2.69
C ALA A 71 -7.21 10.66 1.37
N GLY A 72 -6.18 11.02 0.59
CA GLY A 72 -5.82 10.31 -0.64
C GLY A 72 -5.44 8.85 -0.41
N ILE A 73 -4.60 8.57 0.59
CA ILE A 73 -4.19 7.19 0.94
C ILE A 73 -5.40 6.37 1.42
N LEU A 74 -6.26 6.96 2.25
CA LEU A 74 -7.48 6.30 2.71
C LEU A 74 -8.44 5.99 1.54
N ALA A 75 -8.60 6.92 0.60
CA ALA A 75 -9.43 6.71 -0.58
C ALA A 75 -8.87 5.59 -1.49
N VAL A 76 -7.55 5.57 -1.73
CA VAL A 76 -6.91 4.51 -2.54
C VAL A 76 -7.01 3.14 -1.86
N ASN A 77 -6.80 3.07 -0.54
CA ASN A 77 -6.93 1.81 0.21
C ASN A 77 -8.38 1.29 0.23
N ALA A 78 -9.37 2.18 0.37
CA ALA A 78 -10.78 1.82 0.30
C ALA A 78 -11.13 1.27 -1.10
N LEU A 79 -10.77 1.99 -2.16
CA LEU A 79 -11.02 1.55 -3.54
C LEU A 79 -10.34 0.21 -3.84
N THR A 80 -9.06 0.07 -3.50
CA THR A 80 -8.35 -1.21 -3.71
C THR A 80 -9.04 -2.35 -2.98
N SER A 81 -9.45 -2.18 -1.71
CA SER A 81 -10.16 -3.24 -0.98
C SER A 81 -11.51 -3.67 -1.61
N ILE A 82 -12.24 -2.73 -2.24
CA ILE A 82 -13.52 -3.01 -2.94
C ILE A 82 -13.27 -3.75 -4.25
N PHE A 83 -12.26 -3.33 -5.03
CA PHE A 83 -11.96 -3.92 -6.34
C PHE A 83 -11.06 -5.17 -6.28
N THR A 84 -10.52 -5.51 -5.11
CA THR A 84 -9.74 -6.74 -4.92
C THR A 84 -10.69 -7.93 -4.79
N LYS A 85 -10.53 -8.93 -5.67
CA LYS A 85 -11.26 -10.21 -5.60
C LYS A 85 -11.02 -10.88 -4.25
N GLU A 86 -12.02 -11.58 -3.71
CA GLU A 86 -11.94 -12.22 -2.39
C GLU A 86 -10.72 -13.14 -2.23
N ALA A 87 -10.41 -13.96 -3.23
CA ALA A 87 -9.24 -14.85 -3.22
C ALA A 87 -7.88 -14.10 -3.11
N ASN A 88 -7.85 -12.82 -3.44
CA ASN A 88 -6.64 -11.98 -3.38
C ASN A 88 -6.68 -11.00 -2.20
N LYS A 89 -7.72 -11.03 -1.36
CA LYS A 89 -7.77 -10.19 -0.16
C LYS A 89 -6.80 -10.75 0.89
N PRO A 90 -6.05 -9.89 1.61
CA PRO A 90 -5.17 -10.34 2.68
C PRO A 90 -5.99 -10.94 3.82
N ALA A 91 -5.57 -12.08 4.34
CA ALA A 91 -6.22 -12.72 5.48
C ALA A 91 -6.11 -11.84 6.73
N THR A 92 -7.23 -11.65 7.42
CA THR A 92 -7.30 -10.91 8.68
C THR A 92 -7.00 -11.83 9.87
N LYS A 93 -6.75 -11.22 11.04
CA LYS A 93 -6.64 -11.97 12.30
C LYS A 93 -7.94 -12.69 12.67
N GLY A 94 -9.09 -12.17 12.25
CA GLY A 94 -10.39 -12.84 12.43
C GLY A 94 -10.43 -14.14 11.64
N ASP A 95 -10.13 -14.05 10.33
CA ASP A 95 -10.09 -15.20 9.43
C ASP A 95 -9.15 -16.30 9.96
N MET A 96 -7.98 -15.93 10.47
CA MET A 96 -7.06 -16.89 11.09
C MET A 96 -7.63 -17.55 12.35
N LYS A 97 -8.32 -16.80 13.21
CA LYS A 97 -8.97 -17.35 14.41
C LYS A 97 -10.10 -18.31 14.04
N ASP A 98 -10.89 -17.96 13.03
CA ASP A 98 -11.99 -18.78 12.55
C ASP A 98 -11.48 -20.06 11.89
N LEU A 99 -10.40 -19.97 11.10
CA LEU A 99 -9.68 -21.14 10.58
C LEU A 99 -9.18 -22.05 11.70
N LEU A 100 -8.52 -21.48 12.71
CA LEU A 100 -8.03 -22.23 13.86
C LEU A 100 -9.17 -22.86 14.67
N ALA A 101 -10.30 -22.19 14.82
CA ALA A 101 -11.48 -22.74 15.49
C ALA A 101 -12.02 -23.97 14.74
N ASN A 102 -12.11 -23.88 13.41
CA ASN A 102 -12.57 -24.99 12.57
C ASN A 102 -11.56 -26.16 12.53
N LEU A 103 -10.26 -25.87 12.51
CA LEU A 103 -9.20 -26.90 12.50
C LEU A 103 -9.02 -27.60 13.86
N LYS A 104 -9.42 -26.98 14.97
CA LYS A 104 -9.32 -27.57 16.32
C LYS A 104 -10.29 -28.73 16.57
N GLN A 105 -11.26 -28.96 15.68
CA GLN A 105 -12.15 -30.10 15.81
C GLN A 105 -11.34 -31.40 15.69
N ARG A 106 -11.38 -32.21 16.75
CA ARG A 106 -10.66 -33.49 16.78
C ARG A 106 -11.23 -34.46 15.74
N TYR A 107 -12.54 -34.50 15.58
CA TYR A 107 -13.21 -35.46 14.71
C TYR A 107 -13.83 -34.77 13.50
N GLN A 108 -13.40 -35.14 12.30
CA GLN A 108 -13.91 -34.58 11.04
C GLN A 108 -14.76 -35.61 10.28
N PRO A 109 -15.98 -35.27 9.82
CA PRO A 109 -16.86 -36.23 9.16
C PRO A 109 -16.32 -36.65 7.79
N VAL A 110 -16.32 -37.96 7.53
CA VAL A 110 -15.83 -38.55 6.28
C VAL A 110 -17.01 -38.88 5.37
N LYS A 111 -17.28 -38.04 4.37
CA LYS A 111 -18.52 -38.11 3.56
C LYS A 111 -18.51 -39.19 2.47
N ASN A 112 -17.34 -39.70 2.10
CA ASN A 112 -17.18 -40.73 1.07
C ASN A 112 -17.27 -42.16 1.63
N LEU A 113 -17.50 -42.33 2.94
CA LEU A 113 -17.68 -43.64 3.57
C LEU A 113 -19.13 -43.82 4.05
N GLY A 114 -19.65 -45.02 3.87
CA GLY A 114 -20.98 -45.39 4.34
C GLY A 114 -21.06 -45.52 5.86
N THR A 115 -22.25 -45.30 6.39
CA THR A 115 -22.60 -45.61 7.78
C THR A 115 -22.52 -47.12 8.00
N ARG A 116 -22.00 -47.54 9.15
CA ARG A 116 -22.01 -48.97 9.53
C ARG A 116 -23.44 -49.46 9.82
N PRO A 117 -23.70 -50.78 9.77
CA PRO A 117 -25.01 -51.36 10.07
C PRO A 117 -25.55 -51.03 11.48
N ASP A 118 -24.67 -50.68 12.41
CA ASP A 118 -25.01 -50.28 13.78
C ASP A 118 -25.38 -48.78 13.92
N GLY A 119 -25.48 -48.07 12.80
CA GLY A 119 -25.80 -46.65 12.74
C GLY A 119 -24.63 -45.70 13.04
N ALA A 120 -23.42 -46.24 13.25
CA ALA A 120 -22.24 -45.42 13.50
C ALA A 120 -21.73 -44.74 12.21
N LYS A 121 -21.42 -43.44 12.30
CA LYS A 121 -20.94 -42.62 11.19
C LYS A 121 -19.41 -42.51 11.20
N PRO A 122 -18.75 -42.46 10.02
CA PRO A 122 -17.30 -42.38 9.92
C PRO A 122 -16.76 -40.96 10.18
N PHE A 123 -15.67 -40.88 10.95
CA PHE A 123 -14.93 -39.66 11.26
C PHE A 123 -13.44 -39.90 11.15
N PHE A 124 -12.70 -38.89 10.74
CA PHE A 124 -11.25 -38.84 10.83
C PHE A 124 -10.85 -38.20 12.17
N ASP A 125 -10.09 -38.91 12.99
CA ASP A 125 -9.53 -38.36 14.24
C ASP A 125 -8.18 -37.68 13.92
N ASN A 126 -8.12 -36.36 14.08
CA ASN A 126 -6.92 -35.56 13.83
C ASN A 126 -5.77 -35.84 14.80
N ILE A 127 -6.03 -36.50 15.94
CA ILE A 127 -4.98 -36.86 16.92
C ILE A 127 -4.37 -38.22 16.59
N THR A 128 -5.21 -39.25 16.39
CA THR A 128 -4.71 -40.60 16.09
C THR A 128 -4.44 -40.82 14.60
N GLN A 129 -4.90 -39.91 13.74
CA GLN A 129 -4.80 -39.99 12.28
C GLN A 129 -5.49 -41.21 11.67
N GLU A 130 -6.56 -41.68 12.32
CA GLU A 130 -7.30 -42.88 11.92
C GLU A 130 -8.77 -42.58 11.64
N ILE A 131 -9.40 -43.46 10.87
CA ILE A 131 -10.85 -43.43 10.64
C ILE A 131 -11.54 -44.22 11.75
N ILE A 132 -12.36 -43.53 12.53
CA ILE A 132 -13.17 -44.10 13.60
C ILE A 132 -14.65 -43.98 13.28
N TYR A 133 -15.47 -44.79 13.95
CA TYR A 133 -16.93 -44.77 13.79
C TYR A 133 -17.60 -44.38 15.10
N LEU A 134 -18.40 -43.30 15.07
CA LEU A 134 -19.08 -42.75 16.25
C LEU A 134 -20.60 -42.89 16.12
N LYS A 135 -21.26 -43.31 17.22
CA LYS A 135 -22.73 -43.37 17.31
C LYS A 135 -23.33 -42.01 17.67
N SER A 136 -24.62 -41.83 17.41
CA SER A 136 -25.37 -40.56 17.59
C SER A 136 -25.08 -39.81 18.90
N ASN A 137 -24.95 -40.52 20.02
CA ASN A 137 -24.73 -39.89 21.33
C ASN A 137 -23.29 -39.35 21.53
N SER A 138 -22.30 -39.94 20.87
CA SER A 138 -20.91 -39.44 20.84
C SER A 138 -20.66 -38.47 19.68
N TYR A 139 -21.50 -38.50 18.65
CA TYR A 139 -21.50 -37.58 17.51
C TYR A 139 -21.74 -36.12 17.92
N GLU A 140 -22.75 -35.85 18.75
CA GLU A 140 -23.07 -34.46 19.15
C GLU A 140 -21.99 -33.83 20.03
N ARG A 141 -21.27 -34.65 20.81
CA ARG A 141 -20.13 -34.20 21.63
C ARG A 141 -18.87 -34.01 20.81
N ALA A 142 -18.73 -34.72 19.70
CA ALA A 142 -17.58 -34.63 18.79
C ALA A 142 -17.63 -33.41 17.86
N LEU A 143 -18.83 -32.84 17.63
CA LEU A 143 -19.06 -31.66 16.78
C LEU A 143 -19.08 -30.32 17.52
N ARG A 144 -19.11 -30.34 18.86
CA ARG A 144 -18.98 -29.15 19.71
C ARG A 144 -17.51 -28.88 20.02
#